data_AF-A0A151Y0W5-F1
#
_entry.id   AF-A0A151Y0W5-F1
#
_cell.length_a   1.000
_cell.length_b   1.000
_cell.length_c   1.000
_cell.angle_alpha   90.00
_cell.angle_beta   90.00
_cell.angle_gamma   90.00
#
_symmetry.space_group_name_H-M   'P 1'
#
loop_
_entity.id
_entity.type
_entity.pdbx_description
1 polymer ?
#
loop_
_entity_poly.entity_id
_entity_poly.type
_entity_poly.pdbx_seq_one_letter_code
_entity_poly.pdbx_strand_id
1 'polypeptide(L)'
;MDLFQILLNINDFKDSETIYAVEPWTLESKAAVIQEPAKVIMQFADSSAVFDYFLEIYLVKALFKNTENQNLCMREQCQRIIEYALHNA
;
A
#
# COMPACT_ATOMS: atom_id res chain seq x y z
N MET A 1 -6.12 -0.27 9.81
CA MET A 1 -4.82 -0.89 9.53
C MET A 1 -3.95 0.21 8.96
N ASP A 2 -2.68 0.25 9.33
CA ASP A 2 -1.72 1.16 8.71
C ASP A 2 -1.09 0.54 7.45
N LEU A 3 -0.41 1.36 6.67
CA LEU A 3 0.22 0.95 5.42
C LEU A 3 1.29 -0.12 5.67
N PHE A 4 2.06 -0.01 6.76
CA PHE A 4 3.07 -1.00 7.11
C PHE A 4 2.48 -2.38 7.38
N GLN A 5 1.36 -2.46 8.11
CA GLN A 5 0.65 -3.72 8.38
C GLN A 5 0.13 -4.37 7.09
N ILE A 6 -0.37 -3.58 6.14
CA ILE A 6 -0.80 -4.12 4.84
C ILE A 6 0.40 -4.66 4.06
N LEU A 7 1.49 -3.89 3.98
CA LEU A 7 2.71 -4.29 3.28
C LEU A 7 3.37 -5.52 3.92
N LEU A 8 3.32 -5.64 5.25
CA LEU A 8 3.85 -6.80 5.97
C LEU A 8 3.11 -8.08 5.59
N ASN A 9 1.80 -7.99 5.40
CA ASN A 9 0.92 -9.11 5.09
C ASN A 9 0.54 -9.13 3.61
N ILE A 10 1.39 -8.59 2.72
CA ILE A 10 1.05 -8.39 1.30
C ILE A 10 0.64 -9.69 0.58
N ASN A 11 1.18 -10.82 1.04
CA ASN A 11 0.91 -12.14 0.47
C ASN A 11 -0.49 -12.68 0.81
N ASP A 12 -1.16 -12.12 1.81
CA ASP A 12 -2.52 -12.51 2.20
C ASP A 12 -3.59 -11.88 1.28
N PHE A 13 -3.22 -10.86 0.51
CA PHE A 13 -4.09 -10.16 -0.42
C PHE A 13 -3.99 -10.72 -1.85
N LYS A 14 -5.06 -10.55 -2.62
CA LYS A 14 -5.13 -10.98 -4.02
C LYS A 14 -4.45 -9.96 -4.92
N ASP A 15 -3.81 -10.45 -5.97
CA ASP A 15 -3.09 -9.61 -6.94
C ASP A 15 -3.99 -8.59 -7.65
N SER A 16 -5.29 -8.87 -7.78
CA SER A 16 -6.28 -7.98 -8.39
C SER A 16 -6.79 -6.88 -7.46
N GLU A 17 -6.34 -6.82 -6.21
CA GLU A 17 -6.72 -5.79 -5.26
C GLU A 17 -5.75 -4.59 -5.33
N THR A 18 -6.21 -3.44 -4.84
CA THR A 18 -5.46 -2.18 -4.86
C THR A 18 -5.39 -1.58 -3.46
N ILE A 19 -4.22 -1.08 -3.09
CA ILE A 19 -4.00 -0.36 -1.83
C ILE A 19 -4.36 1.12 -2.05
N TYR A 20 -5.11 1.66 -1.10
CA TYR A 20 -5.39 3.07 -0.96
C TYR A 20 -4.88 3.55 0.39
N ALA A 21 -4.27 4.73 0.45
CA ALA A 21 -3.66 5.27 1.66
C ALA A 21 -3.96 6.76 1.82
N VAL A 22 -4.02 7.22 3.08
CA VAL A 22 -4.19 8.62 3.41
C VAL A 22 -2.84 9.34 3.29
N GLU A 23 -2.82 10.46 2.58
CA GLU A 23 -1.63 11.31 2.49
C GLU A 23 -1.36 12.10 3.80
N PRO A 24 -0.09 12.41 4.10
CA PRO A 24 1.11 11.98 3.39
C PRO A 24 1.36 10.48 3.58
N TRP A 25 1.90 9.79 2.58
CA TRP A 25 2.20 8.36 2.69
C TRP A 25 3.41 8.11 3.59
N THR A 26 3.14 7.54 4.76
CA THR A 26 4.13 7.02 5.70
C THR A 26 3.76 5.59 6.08
N LEU A 27 4.66 4.89 6.77
CA LEU A 27 4.41 3.53 7.26
C LEU A 27 3.19 3.47 8.19
N GLU A 28 2.95 4.54 8.95
CA GLU A 28 1.86 4.68 9.90
C GLU A 28 0.57 5.25 9.27
N SER A 29 0.59 5.61 7.98
CA SER A 29 -0.59 6.14 7.30
C SER A 29 -1.70 5.13 7.27
N LYS A 30 -2.92 5.60 7.52
CA LYS A 30 -4.12 4.76 7.43
C LYS A 30 -4.27 4.28 5.99
N ALA A 31 -4.47 2.98 5.82
CA ALA A 31 -4.57 2.38 4.50
C ALA A 31 -5.65 1.30 4.47
N ALA A 32 -6.11 0.99 3.26
CA ALA A 32 -7.14 0.00 2.98
C ALA A 32 -6.82 -0.74 1.68
N VAL A 33 -7.20 -2.01 1.61
CA VAL A 33 -7.12 -2.82 0.39
C VAL A 33 -8.53 -3.00 -0.16
N ILE A 34 -8.71 -2.72 -1.45
CA ILE A 34 -10.01 -2.71 -2.11
C ILE A 34 -9.92 -3.54 -3.39
N GLN A 35 -10.91 -4.41 -3.63
CA GLN A 35 -11.06 -5.11 -4.89
C GLN A 35 -11.85 -4.23 -5.88
N GLU A 36 -11.28 -3.94 -7.06
CA GLU A 36 -11.98 -3.25 -8.13
C GLU A 36 -12.93 -4.17 -8.92
N PRO A 37 -14.06 -3.67 -9.47
CA PRO A 37 -14.55 -2.29 -9.44
C PRO A 37 -15.38 -2.03 -8.18
N ALA A 38 -14.78 -1.41 -7.17
CA ALA A 38 -15.52 -0.83 -6.07
C ALA A 38 -15.97 0.55 -6.53
N LYS A 39 -17.28 0.73 -6.78
CA LYS A 39 -17.85 2.07 -7.00
C LYS A 39 -17.29 3.01 -5.95
N VAL A 40 -16.52 3.97 -6.45
CA VAL A 40 -15.69 4.94 -5.74
C VAL A 40 -16.43 5.58 -4.55
N ILE A 41 -15.61 6.08 -3.61
CA ILE A 41 -15.93 6.87 -2.42
C ILE A 41 -16.18 6.03 -1.17
N MET A 42 -15.13 5.38 -0.66
CA MET A 42 -15.07 5.13 0.78
C MET A 42 -14.63 6.40 1.50
N GLN A 43 -15.59 7.32 1.65
CA GLN A 43 -15.67 8.07 2.91
C GLN A 43 -15.98 7.02 3.98
N PHE A 44 -14.93 6.35 4.49
CA PHE A 44 -15.06 5.47 5.64
C PHE A 44 -15.69 6.31 6.75
N ALA A 45 -16.91 5.91 7.12
CA ALA A 45 -18.00 6.75 7.61
C ALA A 45 -17.81 7.49 8.96
N ASP A 46 -16.59 7.80 9.39
CA ASP A 46 -16.32 8.56 10.62
C ASP A 46 -14.97 9.31 10.63
N SER A 47 -14.24 9.32 9.52
CA SER A 47 -12.98 10.06 9.41
C SER A 47 -12.95 10.83 8.10
N SER A 48 -12.79 12.14 8.16
CA SER A 48 -12.60 13.06 7.02
C SER A 48 -11.33 12.78 6.20
N ALA A 49 -10.72 11.60 6.37
CA ALA A 49 -9.51 11.20 5.70
C ALA A 49 -9.86 10.69 4.31
N VAL A 50 -9.39 11.42 3.30
CA VAL A 50 -9.45 11.00 1.91
C VAL A 50 -8.36 9.95 1.71
N PHE A 51 -8.76 8.81 1.15
CA PHE A 51 -7.83 7.75 0.77
C PHE A 51 -7.52 7.91 -0.71
N ASP A 52 -6.26 8.13 -1.01
CA ASP A 52 -5.78 8.24 -2.38
C ASP A 52 -5.22 6.91 -2.85
N TYR A 53 -5.19 6.74 -4.17
CA TYR A 53 -4.59 5.59 -4.81
C TYR A 53 -3.11 5.48 -4.39
N PHE A 54 -2.71 4.31 -3.88
CA PHE A 54 -1.31 4.05 -3.54
C PHE A 54 -0.66 3.18 -4.61
N LEU A 55 -0.94 1.86 -4.63
CA LEU A 55 -0.38 0.89 -5.57
C LEU A 55 -1.25 -0.37 -5.65
N GLU A 56 -1.25 -1.08 -6.79
CA GLU A 56 -1.85 -2.40 -6.88
C GLU A 56 -1.04 -3.49 -6.15
N ILE A 57 -1.71 -4.49 -5.59
CA ILE A 57 -1.07 -5.57 -4.82
C ILE A 57 -0.04 -6.33 -5.67
N TYR A 58 -0.35 -6.63 -6.94
CA TYR A 58 0.58 -7.35 -7.81
C TYR A 58 1.91 -6.58 -8.01
N LEU A 59 1.83 -5.24 -8.10
CA LEU A 59 2.99 -4.38 -8.31
C LEU A 59 3.84 -4.34 -7.04
N VAL A 60 3.21 -4.19 -5.88
CA VAL A 60 3.88 -4.24 -4.58
C VAL A 60 4.62 -5.56 -4.38
N LYS A 61 3.98 -6.70 -4.68
CA LYS A 61 4.64 -8.02 -4.63
C LYS A 61 5.83 -8.12 -5.58
N ALA A 62 5.73 -7.54 -6.78
CA ALA A 62 6.84 -7.51 -7.74
C ALA A 62 8.02 -6.66 -7.21
N LEU A 63 7.73 -5.51 -6.57
CA LEU A 63 8.75 -4.67 -5.95
C LEU A 63 9.48 -5.39 -4.80
N PHE A 64 8.74 -6.09 -3.93
CA PHE A 64 9.35 -6.88 -2.86
C PHE A 64 10.32 -7.94 -3.40
N LYS A 65 9.92 -8.70 -4.42
CA LYS A 65 10.78 -9.69 -5.09
C LYS A 65 12.07 -9.08 -5.63
N ASN A 66 12.01 -7.86 -6.15
CA ASN A 66 13.20 -7.16 -6.65
C ASN A 66 14.17 -6.75 -5.52
N THR A 67 13.69 -6.66 -4.28
CA THR A 67 14.49 -6.29 -3.10
C THR A 67 14.94 -7.47 -2.23
N GLU A 68 14.45 -8.69 -2.46
CA GLU A 68 14.78 -9.88 -1.66
C GLU A 68 16.28 -10.13 -1.52
N ASN A 69 17.06 -9.88 -2.57
CA ASN A 69 18.50 -10.13 -2.60
C ASN A 69 19.35 -9.05 -1.92
N GLN A 70 18.73 -8.01 -1.36
CA GLN A 70 19.44 -6.83 -0.86
C GLN A 70 19.67 -6.84 0.66
N ASN A 71 19.29 -7.92 1.36
CA ASN A 71 19.45 -8.09 2.81
C ASN A 71 18.89 -6.91 3.64
N LEU A 72 17.84 -6.25 3.12
CA LEU A 72 17.16 -5.16 3.80
C LEU A 72 16.19 -5.72 4.83
N CYS A 73 16.05 -5.07 6.00
CA CYS A 73 14.99 -5.43 6.91
C CYS A 73 13.63 -5.00 6.34
N MET A 74 12.56 -5.59 6.87
CA MET A 74 11.22 -5.37 6.35
C MET A 74 10.81 -3.89 6.37
N ARG A 75 11.25 -3.12 7.38
CA ARG A 75 10.93 -1.70 7.49
C ARG A 75 11.48 -0.90 6.31
N GLU A 76 12.76 -1.08 5.95
CA GLU A 76 13.31 -0.34 4.81
C GLU A 76 12.95 -0.93 3.45
N GLN A 77 12.50 -2.19 3.35
CA GLN A 77 11.79 -2.66 2.16
C GLN A 77 10.45 -1.92 1.96
N CYS A 78 9.63 -1.80 3.01
CA CYS A 78 8.38 -1.04 2.96
C CYS A 78 8.61 0.44 2.64
N GLN A 79 9.66 1.05 3.21
CA GLN A 79 10.01 2.45 2.93
C GLN A 79 10.32 2.66 1.44
N ARG A 80 11.04 1.73 0.80
CA ARG A 80 11.33 1.83 -0.63
C ARG A 80 10.10 1.72 -1.52
N ILE A 81 9.08 0.99 -1.08
CA ILE A 81 7.80 0.91 -1.80
C ILE A 81 7.08 2.25 -1.72
N ILE A 82 7.10 2.90 -0.55
CA ILE A 82 6.57 4.27 -0.39
C ILE A 82 7.34 5.25 -1.29
N GLU A 83 8.67 5.19 -1.31
CA GLU A 83 9.49 6.02 -2.19
C GLU A 83 9.18 5.77 -3.66
N TYR A 84 9.02 4.51 -4.07
CA TYR A 84 8.62 4.16 -5.42
C TYR A 84 7.25 4.77 -5.78
N ALA A 85 6.26 4.65 -4.89
CA ALA A 85 4.95 5.24 -5.08
C ALA A 85 5.04 6.76 -5.23
N LEU A 86 5.76 7.45 -4.34
CA LEU A 86 5.94 8.92 -4.41
C LEU A 86 6.62 9.40 -5.70
N HIS A 87 7.49 8.58 -6.30
CA HIS A 87 8.15 8.89 -7.57
C HIS A 87 7.32 8.57 -8.82
N ASN A 88 6.27 7.76 -8.69
CA ASN A 88 5.45 7.28 -9.81
C ASN A 88 3.94 7.60 -9.63
N ALA A 89 3.60 8.45 -8.65
CA ALA A 89 2.24 8.91 -8.36
C ALA A 89 1.71 9.90 -9.41
#